data_AF-A0A7S3W225-F1
#
_entry.id   AF-A0A7S3W225-F1
#
_cell.length_a   1.000
_cell.length_b   1.000
_cell.length_c   1.000
_cell.angle_alpha   90.00
_cell.angle_beta   90.00
_cell.angle_gamma   90.00
#
_symmetry.space_group_name_H-M   'P 1'
#
loop_
_entity.id
_entity.type
_entity.pdbx_description
1 polymer ?
#
loop_
_entity_poly.entity_id
_entity_poly.type
_entity_poly.pdbx_seq_one_letter_code
_entity_poly.pdbx_strand_id
1 'polypeptide(L)'
;ATEARIEIVADDGTVTVLKDKIALKAGEVLDATFMNCKLLQEFYDKQIDDAKEKDVLFSLHLKATMMKISDPIMFGHCVKAYFKDVFAKHGATFKRLGVDVNNGLGDVYKKIASLPDAERQQIEADIQATYGKRAKMAMVDSHKGITNLHVPSDIIIDNSMPTAIRGGGKMWNIDDKEEDFKATIPDRCYATVFHEVVEFCKKNGAFDPKTMGACPNVGLMAQKAEEYGSHPTTFEAKKDGVIRIVESSGKVLLGHRVSAGDIWRSCQTKDDPIKDWVKLAVHRCRENDFPNKDKPCKAIFWLDSARAHDVVLIGKVQEYLKQHDTRGLDIEIMSPVEATRQTCQRAKEGLNTITVTGNVLRDYLTDLFPILELGTSAKMLSVVPMLAGGGMYETGAGGSAPKHVQQFEKEGHLRWDSLGEYLALAVAIGDQGDVNPKAKVLAECLDKAVGTFLIANKNPSRKVKEIDNRGSHYWVARYWSEELSQQQQDRGLSAVFDKTAKDLVASEEKILKDLVDCQGPAVDLGGYYKVDQKKADQAMRPSETLNKIITALEQGADARVQ
;
A
#
# COMPACT_ATOMS: atom_id res chain seq x y z
N ALA A 1 34.06 1.35 -4.21
CA ALA A 1 33.03 2.38 -4.44
C ALA A 1 33.44 3.15 -5.68
N THR A 2 32.48 3.58 -6.50
CA THR A 2 32.73 4.40 -7.71
C THR A 2 31.60 5.39 -7.89
N GLU A 3 31.78 6.35 -8.79
CA GLU A 3 30.74 7.25 -9.24
C GLU A 3 30.41 6.94 -10.70
N ALA A 4 29.13 7.00 -11.03
CA ALA A 4 28.63 6.80 -12.38
C ALA A 4 27.69 7.94 -12.80
N ARG A 5 27.50 8.09 -14.11
CA ARG A 5 26.49 8.96 -14.70
C ARG A 5 25.59 8.17 -15.63
N ILE A 6 24.39 8.68 -15.88
CA ILE A 6 23.47 8.17 -16.90
C ILE A 6 23.43 9.16 -18.04
N GLU A 7 23.65 8.67 -19.25
CA GLU A 7 23.59 9.46 -20.48
C GLU A 7 22.85 8.70 -21.58
N ILE A 8 22.26 9.45 -22.51
CA ILE A 8 21.80 8.94 -23.79
C ILE A 8 22.82 9.33 -24.87
N VAL A 9 23.25 8.35 -25.66
CA VAL A 9 23.92 8.58 -26.94
C VAL A 9 22.87 8.42 -28.02
N ALA A 10 22.42 9.54 -28.59
CA ALA A 10 21.44 9.53 -29.67
C ALA A 10 22.04 8.93 -30.95
N ASP A 11 21.19 8.47 -31.87
CA ASP A 11 21.63 7.90 -33.15
C ASP A 11 22.41 8.91 -34.02
N ASP A 12 22.20 10.21 -33.80
CA ASP A 12 22.96 11.30 -34.43
C ASP A 12 24.36 11.53 -33.80
N GLY A 13 24.73 10.72 -32.80
CA GLY A 13 25.99 10.81 -32.06
C GLY A 13 25.98 11.82 -30.90
N THR A 14 24.90 12.59 -30.72
CA THR A 14 24.78 13.56 -29.63
C THR A 14 24.70 12.84 -28.29
N VAL A 15 25.57 13.23 -27.35
CA VAL A 15 25.53 12.73 -25.98
C VAL A 15 24.79 13.73 -25.09
N THR A 16 23.75 13.27 -24.39
CA THR A 16 23.03 14.07 -23.39
C THR A 16 23.09 13.38 -22.04
N VAL A 17 23.61 14.08 -21.03
CA VAL A 17 23.62 13.59 -19.65
C VAL A 17 22.20 13.67 -19.08
N LEU A 18 21.64 12.54 -18.69
CA LEU A 18 20.32 12.43 -18.05
C LEU A 18 20.43 12.56 -16.53
N LYS A 19 21.52 12.02 -15.96
CA LYS A 19 21.87 12.15 -14.55
C LYS A 19 23.38 12.21 -14.40
N ASP A 20 23.87 13.35 -13.93
CA ASP A 20 25.31 13.60 -13.83
C ASP A 20 26.03 12.73 -12.79
N LYS A 21 25.35 12.40 -11.69
CA LYS A 21 26.00 11.73 -10.56
C LYS A 21 25.12 10.69 -9.87
N ILE A 22 25.65 9.48 -9.79
CA ILE A 22 25.13 8.32 -9.06
C ILE A 22 26.26 7.72 -8.26
N ALA A 23 26.12 7.72 -6.93
CA ALA A 23 27.07 7.09 -6.04
C ALA A 23 26.81 5.59 -5.96
N LEU A 24 27.85 4.78 -6.18
CA LEU A 24 27.79 3.31 -6.09
C LEU A 24 28.75 2.82 -5.00
N LYS A 25 28.20 2.07 -4.03
CA LYS A 25 28.97 1.44 -2.95
C LYS A 25 29.55 0.09 -3.41
N ALA A 26 30.58 -0.37 -2.71
CA ALA A 26 31.09 -1.72 -2.94
C ALA A 26 30.01 -2.75 -2.56
N GLY A 27 29.85 -3.78 -3.39
CA GLY A 27 28.85 -4.83 -3.17
C GLY A 27 27.40 -4.43 -3.45
N GLU A 28 27.13 -3.19 -3.84
CA GLU A 28 25.79 -2.73 -4.22
C GLU A 28 25.30 -3.41 -5.51
N VAL A 29 24.02 -3.75 -5.54
CA VAL A 29 23.34 -4.25 -6.74
C VAL A 29 22.81 -3.05 -7.53
N LEU A 30 23.20 -2.98 -8.80
CA LEU A 30 22.76 -1.97 -9.77
C LEU A 30 22.10 -2.70 -10.93
N ASP A 31 20.87 -2.31 -11.25
CA ASP A 31 20.12 -2.84 -12.37
C ASP A 31 19.59 -1.70 -13.25
N ALA A 32 19.27 -2.04 -14.50
CA ALA A 32 18.66 -1.13 -15.46
C ALA A 32 17.69 -1.92 -16.34
N THR A 33 16.62 -1.26 -16.80
CA THR A 33 15.63 -1.84 -17.71
C THR A 33 14.93 -0.74 -18.50
N PHE A 34 14.10 -1.12 -19.47
CA PHE A 34 13.22 -0.20 -20.16
C PHE A 34 11.88 -0.85 -20.54
N MET A 35 10.82 -0.04 -20.58
CA MET A 35 9.52 -0.36 -21.14
C MET A 35 9.48 0.16 -22.57
N ASN A 36 9.31 -0.75 -23.53
CA ASN A 36 9.08 -0.38 -24.93
C ASN A 36 7.64 0.15 -25.08
N CYS A 37 7.49 1.46 -25.25
CA CYS A 37 6.18 2.11 -25.22
C CYS A 37 5.36 1.84 -26.50
N LYS A 38 6.00 1.42 -27.60
CA LYS A 38 5.28 0.95 -28.78
C LYS A 38 4.61 -0.41 -28.50
N LEU A 39 5.37 -1.37 -28.00
CA LEU A 39 4.83 -2.69 -27.61
C LEU A 39 3.79 -2.56 -26.48
N LEU A 40 3.96 -1.60 -25.56
CA LEU A 40 2.97 -1.30 -24.53
C LEU A 40 1.63 -0.86 -25.14
N GLN A 41 1.65 0.02 -26.14
CA GLN A 41 0.43 0.48 -26.83
C GLN A 41 -0.24 -0.67 -27.59
N GLU A 42 0.54 -1.48 -28.31
CA GLU A 42 0.05 -2.68 -28.99
C GLU A 42 -0.57 -3.69 -28.00
N PHE A 43 0.07 -3.86 -26.84
CA PHE A 43 -0.45 -4.67 -25.74
C PHE A 43 -1.80 -4.13 -25.24
N TYR A 44 -1.92 -2.82 -24.99
CA TYR A 44 -3.17 -2.23 -24.53
C TYR A 44 -4.30 -2.40 -25.55
N ASP A 45 -4.06 -2.10 -26.83
CA ASP A 45 -5.08 -2.30 -27.88
C ASP A 45 -5.54 -3.77 -27.88
N LYS A 46 -4.60 -4.73 -27.85
CA LYS A 46 -4.93 -6.16 -27.79
C LYS A 46 -5.72 -6.54 -26.54
N GLN A 47 -5.37 -6.01 -25.36
CA GLN A 47 -6.07 -6.35 -24.11
C GLN A 47 -7.46 -5.72 -24.03
N ILE A 48 -7.64 -4.52 -24.57
CA ILE A 48 -8.95 -3.87 -24.67
C ILE A 48 -9.85 -4.66 -25.62
N ASP A 49 -9.33 -5.08 -26.78
CA ASP A 49 -10.12 -5.86 -27.73
C ASP A 49 -10.44 -7.27 -27.16
N ASP A 50 -9.50 -7.95 -26.51
CA ASP A 50 -9.74 -9.25 -25.84
C ASP A 50 -10.77 -9.14 -24.69
N ALA A 51 -10.77 -8.04 -23.91
CA ALA A 51 -11.79 -7.80 -22.90
C ALA A 51 -13.18 -7.62 -23.50
N LYS A 52 -13.27 -6.92 -24.64
CA LYS A 52 -14.51 -6.74 -25.39
C LYS A 52 -15.02 -8.07 -25.96
N GLU A 53 -14.14 -8.86 -26.57
CA GLU A 53 -14.49 -10.17 -27.16
C GLU A 53 -15.00 -11.16 -26.09
N LYS A 54 -14.43 -11.10 -24.88
CA LYS A 54 -14.86 -11.92 -23.74
C LYS A 54 -16.05 -11.37 -22.97
N ASP A 55 -16.55 -10.19 -23.36
CA ASP A 55 -17.61 -9.46 -22.68
C ASP A 55 -17.37 -9.29 -21.16
N VAL A 56 -16.15 -8.87 -20.80
CA VAL A 56 -15.75 -8.56 -19.42
C VAL A 56 -15.31 -7.11 -19.29
N LEU A 57 -15.30 -6.58 -18.07
CA LEU A 57 -14.77 -5.25 -17.80
C LEU A 57 -13.26 -5.20 -18.13
N PHE A 58 -12.82 -4.15 -18.81
CA PHE A 58 -11.42 -3.76 -18.87
C PHE A 58 -11.06 -2.94 -17.62
N SER A 59 -9.87 -3.20 -17.09
CA SER A 59 -9.29 -2.43 -16.00
C SER A 59 -7.77 -2.37 -16.13
N LEU A 60 -7.18 -1.33 -15.57
CA LEU A 60 -5.75 -1.05 -15.48
C LEU A 60 -5.37 -0.89 -14.01
N HIS A 61 -4.34 -1.64 -13.59
CA HIS A 61 -3.85 -1.62 -12.21
C HIS A 61 -2.37 -1.23 -12.20
N LEU A 62 -2.08 -0.04 -11.66
CA LEU A 62 -0.75 0.56 -11.57
C LEU A 62 -0.54 1.14 -10.16
N LYS A 63 0.64 1.71 -9.89
CA LYS A 63 0.97 2.37 -8.61
C LYS A 63 1.40 3.81 -8.83
N ALA A 64 0.58 4.59 -9.56
CA ALA A 64 0.95 5.91 -10.08
C ALA A 64 1.31 6.97 -9.04
N THR A 65 0.80 6.86 -7.81
CA THR A 65 1.16 7.75 -6.69
C THR A 65 2.60 7.55 -6.22
N MET A 66 3.04 6.29 -6.12
CA MET A 66 4.39 5.95 -5.68
C MET A 66 5.37 6.01 -6.86
N MET A 67 5.05 5.34 -7.97
CA MET A 67 5.84 5.32 -9.19
C MET A 67 5.60 6.57 -10.06
N LYS A 68 5.86 7.74 -9.47
CA LYS A 68 5.48 9.07 -9.96
C LYS A 68 5.97 9.48 -11.36
N ILE A 69 6.83 8.69 -12.00
CA ILE A 69 7.34 8.95 -13.35
C ILE A 69 6.84 7.87 -14.31
N SER A 70 7.18 6.60 -14.08
CA SER A 70 6.87 5.51 -15.00
C SER A 70 5.36 5.29 -15.16
N ASP A 71 4.64 5.20 -14.05
CA ASP A 71 3.27 4.73 -14.05
C ASP A 71 2.28 5.76 -14.61
N PRO A 72 2.41 7.08 -14.35
CA PRO A 72 1.62 8.08 -15.06
C PRO A 72 1.80 8.03 -16.58
N ILE A 73 3.02 7.76 -17.08
CA ILE A 73 3.27 7.61 -18.53
C ILE A 73 2.57 6.34 -19.06
N MET A 74 2.71 5.21 -18.37
CA MET A 74 2.02 3.96 -18.73
C MET A 74 0.49 4.12 -18.70
N PHE A 75 -0.03 4.88 -17.74
CA PHE A 75 -1.45 5.22 -17.62
C PHE A 75 -1.92 6.08 -18.80
N GLY A 76 -1.18 7.13 -19.13
CA GLY A 76 -1.48 8.00 -20.26
C GLY A 76 -1.51 7.26 -21.60
N HIS A 77 -0.62 6.28 -21.80
CA HIS A 77 -0.68 5.40 -22.96
C HIS A 77 -1.96 4.55 -23.00
N CYS A 78 -2.42 4.03 -21.87
CA CYS A 78 -3.68 3.28 -21.82
C CYS A 78 -4.90 4.16 -22.12
N VAL A 79 -4.94 5.39 -21.60
CA VAL A 79 -6.00 6.36 -21.89
C VAL A 79 -6.04 6.68 -23.38
N LYS A 80 -4.88 6.94 -24.00
CA LYS A 80 -4.78 7.15 -25.46
C LYS A 80 -5.23 5.93 -26.26
N ALA A 81 -4.86 4.71 -25.85
CA ALA A 81 -5.27 3.49 -26.52
C ALA A 81 -6.79 3.30 -26.45
N TYR A 82 -7.39 3.43 -25.26
CA TYR A 82 -8.83 3.27 -25.08
C TYR A 82 -9.64 4.30 -25.89
N PHE A 83 -9.25 5.58 -25.81
CA PHE A 83 -9.92 6.70 -26.50
C PHE A 83 -9.25 7.10 -27.82
N LYS A 84 -8.64 6.14 -28.54
CA LYS A 84 -7.82 6.45 -29.74
C LYS A 84 -8.51 7.31 -30.79
N ASP A 85 -9.80 7.06 -31.05
CA ASP A 85 -10.57 7.81 -32.05
C ASP A 85 -10.79 9.27 -31.61
N VAL A 86 -10.99 9.49 -30.30
CA VAL A 86 -11.15 10.84 -29.71
C VAL A 86 -9.85 11.62 -29.84
N PHE A 87 -8.71 11.00 -29.48
CA PHE A 87 -7.40 11.65 -29.59
C PHE A 87 -6.97 11.87 -31.06
N ALA A 88 -7.36 10.98 -31.98
CA ALA A 88 -7.11 11.17 -33.41
C ALA A 88 -7.92 12.35 -33.97
N LYS A 89 -9.21 12.46 -33.59
CA LYS A 89 -10.10 13.53 -34.08
C LYS A 89 -9.79 14.90 -33.45
N HIS A 90 -9.48 14.94 -32.16
CA HIS A 90 -9.37 16.19 -31.38
C HIS A 90 -7.95 16.55 -30.94
N GLY A 91 -6.93 15.83 -31.42
CA GLY A 91 -5.55 15.96 -30.95
C GLY A 91 -4.98 17.37 -31.04
N ALA A 92 -5.30 18.13 -32.08
CA ALA A 92 -4.88 19.54 -32.21
C ALA A 92 -5.47 20.43 -31.10
N THR A 93 -6.75 20.23 -30.77
CA THR A 93 -7.44 20.92 -29.68
C THR A 93 -6.84 20.56 -28.34
N PHE A 94 -6.61 19.27 -28.07
CA PHE A 94 -5.99 18.82 -26.83
C PHE A 94 -4.57 19.38 -26.65
N LYS A 95 -3.78 19.44 -27.72
CA LYS A 95 -2.45 20.08 -27.71
C LYS A 95 -2.54 21.57 -27.38
N ARG A 96 -3.49 22.30 -27.98
CA ARG A 96 -3.72 23.73 -27.71
C ARG A 96 -4.14 24.00 -26.26
N LEU A 97 -4.97 23.13 -25.69
CA LEU A 97 -5.42 23.24 -24.31
C LEU A 97 -4.38 22.78 -23.27
N GLY A 98 -3.30 22.13 -23.71
CA GLY A 98 -2.31 21.55 -22.81
C GLY A 98 -2.91 20.45 -21.95
N VAL A 99 -3.68 19.55 -22.57
CA VAL A 99 -4.17 18.31 -21.93
C VAL A 99 -2.98 17.43 -21.60
N ASP A 100 -2.86 17.04 -20.34
CA ASP A 100 -1.88 16.07 -19.88
C ASP A 100 -2.57 14.74 -19.58
N VAL A 101 -2.51 13.84 -20.56
CA VAL A 101 -3.17 12.54 -20.48
C VAL A 101 -2.60 11.63 -19.37
N ASN A 102 -1.39 11.93 -18.86
CA ASN A 102 -0.82 11.18 -17.75
C ASN A 102 -1.57 11.44 -16.44
N ASN A 103 -2.37 12.52 -16.38
CA ASN A 103 -3.32 12.82 -15.30
C ASN A 103 -4.71 12.22 -15.53
N GLY A 104 -4.90 11.44 -16.59
CA GLY A 104 -6.12 10.71 -16.90
C GLY A 104 -7.21 11.50 -17.62
N LEU A 105 -8.35 10.84 -17.85
CA LEU A 105 -9.50 11.44 -18.53
C LEU A 105 -10.08 12.63 -17.77
N GLY A 106 -9.89 12.69 -16.44
CA GLY A 106 -10.28 13.83 -15.62
C GLY A 106 -9.61 15.14 -16.05
N ASP A 107 -8.34 15.10 -16.49
CA ASP A 107 -7.68 16.30 -17.03
C ASP A 107 -8.30 16.71 -18.37
N VAL A 108 -8.68 15.76 -19.23
CA VAL A 108 -9.40 16.07 -20.48
C VAL A 108 -10.67 16.86 -20.17
N TYR A 109 -11.54 16.34 -19.31
CA TYR A 109 -12.78 17.02 -18.91
C TYR A 109 -12.54 18.40 -18.32
N LYS A 110 -11.54 18.53 -17.44
CA LYS A 110 -11.16 19.81 -16.83
C LYS A 110 -10.74 20.85 -17.87
N LYS A 111 -9.99 20.45 -18.90
CA LYS A 111 -9.44 21.36 -19.92
C LYS A 111 -10.50 21.78 -20.94
N ILE A 112 -11.35 20.84 -21.37
CA ILE A 112 -12.41 21.15 -22.36
C ILE A 112 -13.53 22.02 -21.79
N ALA A 113 -13.65 22.13 -20.46
CA ALA A 113 -14.62 23.02 -19.82
C ALA A 113 -14.42 24.50 -20.20
N SER A 114 -13.23 24.88 -20.65
CA SER A 114 -12.92 26.24 -21.13
C SER A 114 -13.32 26.50 -22.60
N LEU A 115 -13.74 25.48 -23.33
CA LEU A 115 -14.15 25.60 -24.74
C LEU A 115 -15.58 26.16 -24.88
N PRO A 116 -15.94 26.71 -26.05
CA PRO A 116 -17.33 26.96 -26.41
C PRO A 116 -18.17 25.68 -26.29
N ASP A 117 -19.43 25.82 -25.86
CA ASP A 117 -20.30 24.68 -25.54
C ASP A 117 -20.44 23.67 -26.70
N ALA A 118 -20.52 24.14 -27.95
CA ALA A 118 -20.62 23.26 -29.11
C ALA A 118 -19.37 22.37 -29.30
N GLU A 119 -18.17 22.94 -29.14
CA GLU A 119 -16.91 22.18 -29.21
C GLU A 119 -16.79 21.21 -28.03
N ARG A 120 -17.11 21.68 -26.81
CA ARG A 120 -17.09 20.85 -25.60
C ARG A 120 -18.03 19.64 -25.74
N GLN A 121 -19.29 19.89 -26.09
CA GLN A 121 -20.31 18.85 -26.25
C GLN A 121 -19.94 17.84 -27.34
N GLN A 122 -19.33 18.29 -28.44
CA GLN A 122 -18.84 17.39 -29.48
C GLN A 122 -17.77 16.42 -28.96
N ILE A 123 -16.80 16.93 -28.18
CA ILE A 123 -15.76 16.08 -27.57
C ILE A 123 -16.37 15.12 -26.55
N GLU A 124 -17.27 15.61 -25.69
CA GLU A 124 -17.97 14.78 -24.71
C GLU A 124 -18.79 13.66 -25.37
N ALA A 125 -19.49 13.96 -26.46
CA ALA A 125 -20.24 12.98 -27.25
C ALA A 125 -19.33 11.93 -27.89
N ASP A 126 -18.16 12.32 -28.42
CA ASP A 126 -17.19 11.38 -28.99
C ASP A 126 -16.57 10.47 -27.90
N ILE A 127 -16.37 10.98 -26.69
CA ILE A 127 -15.96 10.18 -25.52
C ILE A 127 -17.06 9.17 -25.18
N GLN A 128 -18.33 9.61 -25.07
CA GLN A 128 -19.45 8.70 -24.77
C GLN A 128 -19.63 7.63 -25.85
N ALA A 129 -19.48 7.99 -27.13
CA ALA A 129 -19.52 7.04 -28.23
C ALA A 129 -18.41 5.97 -28.16
N THR A 130 -17.29 6.26 -27.49
CA THR A 130 -16.21 5.29 -27.30
C THR A 130 -16.64 4.15 -26.38
N TYR A 131 -17.38 4.43 -25.30
CA TYR A 131 -17.86 3.41 -24.36
C TYR A 131 -18.81 2.40 -25.03
N GLY A 132 -19.58 2.82 -26.04
CA GLY A 132 -20.43 1.92 -26.83
C GLY A 132 -19.66 1.08 -27.86
N LYS A 133 -18.39 1.40 -28.14
CA LYS A 133 -17.57 0.74 -29.17
C LYS A 133 -16.42 -0.09 -28.61
N ARG A 134 -15.88 0.25 -27.44
CA ARG A 134 -14.75 -0.43 -26.78
C ARG A 134 -15.25 -1.40 -25.71
N ALA A 135 -14.34 -2.14 -25.07
CA ALA A 135 -14.68 -2.97 -23.91
C ALA A 135 -15.35 -2.15 -22.81
N LYS A 136 -16.27 -2.76 -22.07
CA LYS A 136 -16.84 -2.15 -20.85
C LYS A 136 -15.69 -1.79 -19.90
N MET A 137 -15.85 -0.73 -19.10
CA MET A 137 -14.78 -0.20 -18.24
C MET A 137 -15.13 -0.38 -16.77
N ALA A 138 -14.16 -0.77 -15.94
CA ALA A 138 -14.32 -0.79 -14.50
C ALA A 138 -14.55 0.62 -13.92
N MET A 139 -15.43 0.73 -12.93
CA MET A 139 -15.83 1.98 -12.31
C MET A 139 -15.20 2.18 -10.93
N VAL A 140 -14.85 3.43 -10.63
CA VAL A 140 -14.44 3.89 -9.29
C VAL A 140 -15.65 4.38 -8.49
N ASP A 141 -16.55 5.09 -9.17
CA ASP A 141 -17.83 5.61 -8.68
C ASP A 141 -18.83 5.66 -9.85
N SER A 142 -19.67 4.62 -9.96
CA SER A 142 -20.67 4.43 -11.02
C SER A 142 -21.68 5.58 -11.06
N HIS A 143 -22.15 6.03 -9.90
CA HIS A 143 -23.12 7.13 -9.76
C HIS A 143 -22.60 8.48 -10.25
N LYS A 144 -21.28 8.68 -10.26
CA LYS A 144 -20.63 9.89 -10.78
C LYS A 144 -19.99 9.70 -12.15
N GLY A 145 -20.11 8.51 -12.74
CA GLY A 145 -19.46 8.17 -14.01
C GLY A 145 -17.93 8.14 -13.95
N ILE A 146 -17.34 8.02 -12.76
CA ILE A 146 -15.87 7.99 -12.59
C ILE A 146 -15.38 6.58 -12.90
N THR A 147 -14.65 6.45 -14.00
CA THR A 147 -14.06 5.19 -14.48
C THR A 147 -12.63 4.99 -13.98
N ASN A 148 -12.11 3.78 -14.12
CA ASN A 148 -10.72 3.43 -13.82
C ASN A 148 -9.67 4.29 -14.58
N LEU A 149 -10.05 4.90 -15.71
CA LEU A 149 -9.17 5.78 -16.50
C LEU A 149 -9.34 7.28 -16.20
N HIS A 150 -10.15 7.65 -15.18
CA HIS A 150 -10.36 9.06 -14.83
C HIS A 150 -9.16 9.71 -14.15
N VAL A 151 -8.65 9.09 -13.09
CA VAL A 151 -7.51 9.61 -12.30
C VAL A 151 -6.54 8.46 -12.02
N PRO A 152 -5.22 8.64 -12.29
CA PRO A 152 -4.24 7.56 -12.18
C PRO A 152 -4.05 7.01 -10.76
N SER A 153 -4.45 7.77 -9.74
CA SER A 153 -4.35 7.40 -8.32
C SER A 153 -5.58 6.71 -7.75
N ASP A 154 -6.67 6.57 -8.50
CA ASP A 154 -7.93 6.05 -7.95
C ASP A 154 -7.92 4.52 -7.79
N ILE A 155 -7.26 3.81 -8.70
CA ILE A 155 -7.10 2.35 -8.66
C ILE A 155 -5.62 2.03 -8.51
N ILE A 156 -5.23 1.67 -7.29
CA ILE A 156 -3.84 1.35 -6.92
C ILE A 156 -3.71 -0.17 -6.79
N ILE A 157 -2.76 -0.75 -7.52
CA ILE A 157 -2.62 -2.20 -7.72
C ILE A 157 -2.56 -3.03 -6.42
N ASP A 158 -1.80 -2.54 -5.44
CA ASP A 158 -1.61 -3.15 -4.11
C ASP A 158 -2.94 -3.38 -3.38
N ASN A 159 -3.88 -2.44 -3.44
CA ASN A 159 -5.18 -2.56 -2.78
C ASN A 159 -6.28 -3.12 -3.70
N SER A 160 -6.29 -2.67 -4.96
CA SER A 160 -7.36 -3.01 -5.91
C SER A 160 -7.35 -4.49 -6.30
N MET A 161 -6.18 -5.09 -6.50
CA MET A 161 -6.10 -6.51 -6.85
C MET A 161 -6.56 -7.43 -5.71
N PRO A 162 -6.07 -7.28 -4.45
CA PRO A 162 -6.59 -8.09 -3.34
C PRO A 162 -8.07 -7.89 -3.07
N THR A 163 -8.56 -6.65 -3.14
CA THR A 163 -9.99 -6.36 -2.94
C THR A 163 -10.84 -7.07 -3.99
N ALA A 164 -10.43 -7.04 -5.25
CA ALA A 164 -11.12 -7.73 -6.33
C ALA A 164 -11.03 -9.26 -6.19
N ILE A 165 -9.87 -9.82 -5.83
CA ILE A 165 -9.69 -11.27 -5.57
C ILE A 165 -10.62 -11.72 -4.44
N ARG A 166 -10.64 -10.97 -3.32
CA ARG A 166 -11.54 -11.25 -2.20
C ARG A 166 -13.01 -11.14 -2.58
N GLY A 167 -13.35 -10.16 -3.44
CA GLY A 167 -14.68 -9.98 -4.02
C GLY A 167 -15.06 -11.03 -5.09
N GLY A 168 -14.36 -12.16 -5.15
CA GLY A 168 -14.66 -13.25 -6.08
C GLY A 168 -14.16 -12.98 -7.51
N GLY A 169 -13.19 -12.10 -7.68
CA GLY A 169 -12.64 -11.75 -8.99
C GLY A 169 -13.53 -10.80 -9.79
N LYS A 170 -14.22 -9.88 -9.12
CA LYS A 170 -15.17 -8.95 -9.73
C LYS A 170 -14.83 -7.48 -9.46
N MET A 171 -15.27 -6.61 -10.36
CA MET A 171 -15.26 -5.15 -10.20
C MET A 171 -16.62 -4.56 -10.58
N TRP A 172 -16.83 -3.27 -10.28
CA TRP A 172 -18.09 -2.57 -10.50
C TRP A 172 -18.20 -2.05 -11.94
N ASN A 173 -19.35 -2.30 -12.57
CA ASN A 173 -19.71 -1.75 -13.88
C ASN A 173 -20.51 -0.44 -13.76
N ILE A 174 -20.91 0.13 -14.89
CA ILE A 174 -21.64 1.41 -14.96
C ILE A 174 -23.03 1.35 -14.30
N ASP A 175 -23.64 0.16 -14.22
CA ASP A 175 -24.96 -0.07 -13.64
C ASP A 175 -24.90 -0.38 -12.13
N ASP A 176 -23.75 -0.13 -11.50
CA ASP A 176 -23.49 -0.43 -10.09
C ASP A 176 -23.64 -1.92 -9.74
N LYS A 177 -23.18 -2.79 -10.66
CA LYS A 177 -23.18 -4.25 -10.48
C LYS A 177 -21.79 -4.82 -10.58
N GLU A 178 -21.56 -5.92 -9.87
CA GLU A 178 -20.32 -6.69 -9.94
C GLU A 178 -20.27 -7.53 -11.22
N GLU A 179 -19.15 -7.43 -11.95
CA GLU A 179 -18.92 -8.14 -13.21
C GLU A 179 -17.47 -8.67 -13.24
N ASP A 180 -17.26 -9.77 -13.95
CA ASP A 180 -15.91 -10.29 -14.18
C ASP A 180 -15.10 -9.26 -14.98
N PHE A 181 -13.79 -9.26 -14.77
CA PHE A 181 -12.93 -8.24 -15.34
C PHE A 181 -11.57 -8.80 -15.76
N LYS A 182 -10.96 -8.12 -16.73
CA LYS A 182 -9.56 -8.26 -17.10
C LYS A 182 -8.73 -7.25 -16.33
N ALA A 183 -7.96 -7.76 -15.37
CA ALA A 183 -6.91 -7.02 -14.68
C ALA A 183 -5.71 -6.81 -15.61
N THR A 184 -5.54 -5.61 -16.18
CA THR A 184 -4.38 -5.28 -17.02
C THR A 184 -3.25 -4.75 -16.17
N ILE A 185 -2.17 -5.52 -16.03
CA ILE A 185 -0.93 -5.14 -15.37
C ILE A 185 0.19 -5.29 -16.41
N PRO A 186 0.73 -4.20 -16.97
CA PRO A 186 1.60 -4.28 -18.15
C PRO A 186 2.93 -4.99 -17.91
N ASP A 187 3.56 -4.74 -16.76
CA ASP A 187 4.86 -5.30 -16.44
C ASP A 187 4.74 -6.68 -15.78
N ARG A 188 5.55 -7.62 -16.28
CA ARG A 188 5.51 -9.03 -15.89
C ARG A 188 6.16 -9.34 -14.54
N CYS A 189 6.93 -8.43 -13.95
CA CYS A 189 7.70 -8.72 -12.73
C CYS A 189 6.80 -9.20 -11.58
N TYR A 190 5.60 -8.61 -11.48
CA TYR A 190 4.71 -8.83 -10.33
C TYR A 190 3.28 -9.22 -10.72
N ALA A 191 2.87 -9.03 -11.99
CA ALA A 191 1.55 -9.42 -12.48
C ALA A 191 1.25 -10.92 -12.28
N THR A 192 2.30 -11.75 -12.39
CA THR A 192 2.20 -13.21 -12.31
C THR A 192 1.83 -13.72 -10.92
N VAL A 193 2.15 -12.97 -9.86
CA VAL A 193 1.75 -13.28 -8.49
C VAL A 193 0.23 -13.23 -8.34
N PHE A 194 -0.39 -12.12 -8.75
CA PHE A 194 -1.85 -12.01 -8.69
C PHE A 194 -2.54 -13.03 -9.59
N HIS A 195 -1.98 -13.31 -10.77
CA HIS A 195 -2.51 -14.34 -11.65
C HIS A 195 -2.54 -15.72 -10.97
N GLU A 196 -1.44 -16.12 -10.31
CA GLU A 196 -1.36 -17.41 -9.62
C GLU A 196 -2.37 -17.51 -8.45
N VAL A 197 -2.60 -16.42 -7.71
CA VAL A 197 -3.64 -16.37 -6.66
C VAL A 197 -5.04 -16.55 -7.26
N VAL A 198 -5.33 -15.86 -8.37
CA VAL A 198 -6.62 -15.98 -9.06
C VAL A 198 -6.84 -17.42 -9.54
N GLU A 199 -5.84 -18.03 -10.19
CA GLU A 199 -5.94 -19.42 -10.65
C GLU A 199 -6.07 -20.41 -9.48
N PHE A 200 -5.38 -20.14 -8.37
CA PHE A 200 -5.55 -20.92 -7.15
C PHE A 200 -6.98 -20.85 -6.63
N CYS A 201 -7.58 -19.65 -6.54
CA CYS A 201 -8.96 -19.47 -6.09
C CYS A 201 -9.99 -20.08 -7.05
N LYS A 202 -9.79 -19.97 -8.37
CA LYS A 202 -10.65 -20.65 -9.36
C LYS A 202 -10.68 -22.17 -9.16
N LYS A 203 -9.52 -22.76 -8.85
CA LYS A 203 -9.39 -24.21 -8.63
C LYS A 203 -9.91 -24.66 -7.26
N ASN A 204 -9.73 -23.83 -6.22
CA ASN A 204 -9.87 -24.26 -4.83
C ASN A 204 -11.05 -23.61 -4.08
N GLY A 205 -11.72 -22.63 -4.68
CA GLY A 205 -12.66 -21.75 -4.01
C GLY A 205 -11.95 -20.59 -3.28
N ALA A 206 -12.76 -19.73 -2.64
CA ALA A 206 -12.24 -18.67 -1.78
C ALA A 206 -11.49 -19.25 -0.57
N PHE A 207 -10.52 -18.49 -0.06
CA PHE A 207 -9.91 -18.80 1.24
C PHE A 207 -10.96 -18.72 2.35
N ASP A 208 -10.78 -19.55 3.38
CA ASP A 208 -11.58 -19.50 4.61
C ASP A 208 -10.76 -18.83 5.73
N PRO A 209 -11.07 -17.57 6.10
CA PRO A 209 -10.38 -16.86 7.18
C PRO A 209 -10.36 -17.59 8.52
N LYS A 210 -11.29 -18.52 8.77
CA LYS A 210 -11.37 -19.26 10.04
C LYS A 210 -10.31 -20.35 10.16
N THR A 211 -9.82 -20.86 9.03
CA THR A 211 -8.96 -22.06 9.00
C THR A 211 -7.63 -21.81 8.28
N MET A 212 -7.51 -20.72 7.52
CA MET A 212 -6.29 -20.46 6.77
C MET A 212 -5.09 -20.11 7.67
N GLY A 213 -3.89 -20.45 7.20
CA GLY A 213 -2.63 -20.09 7.83
C GLY A 213 -2.25 -18.64 7.54
N ALA A 214 -1.34 -18.09 8.37
CA ALA A 214 -0.86 -16.72 8.24
C ALA A 214 0.29 -16.61 7.23
N CYS A 215 0.30 -15.52 6.46
CA CYS A 215 1.35 -15.23 5.47
C CYS A 215 2.09 -13.91 5.78
N PRO A 216 2.87 -13.85 6.88
CA PRO A 216 3.64 -12.66 7.24
C PRO A 216 4.71 -12.31 6.18
N ASN A 217 5.21 -11.08 6.19
CA ASN A 217 6.22 -10.62 5.25
C ASN A 217 7.49 -10.12 5.94
N VAL A 218 8.65 -10.39 5.33
CA VAL A 218 9.93 -9.75 5.64
C VAL A 218 10.44 -9.06 4.37
N GLY A 219 10.34 -7.74 4.34
CA GLY A 219 10.56 -6.93 3.14
C GLY A 219 11.89 -6.18 3.11
N LEU A 220 12.60 -6.27 1.99
CA LEU A 220 13.79 -5.47 1.72
C LEU A 220 13.39 -4.05 1.29
N MET A 221 13.59 -3.05 2.16
CA MET A 221 13.20 -1.66 1.85
C MET A 221 14.21 -0.58 2.28
N ALA A 222 15.13 -0.91 3.17
CA ALA A 222 16.04 0.07 3.77
C ALA A 222 16.85 0.83 2.71
N GLN A 223 17.05 2.14 2.93
CA GLN A 223 17.79 3.04 2.05
C GLN A 223 17.21 3.15 0.61
N LYS A 224 15.87 3.08 0.49
CA LYS A 224 15.13 3.15 -0.79
C LYS A 224 15.57 2.04 -1.75
N ALA A 225 15.56 0.81 -1.27
CA ALA A 225 15.93 -0.36 -2.07
C ALA A 225 15.07 -0.47 -3.34
N GLU A 226 15.68 -0.92 -4.43
CA GLU A 226 15.02 -1.30 -5.67
C GLU A 226 14.22 -0.14 -6.32
N GLU A 227 12.99 -0.40 -6.78
CA GLU A 227 12.18 0.57 -7.53
C GLU A 227 11.86 1.86 -6.75
N TYR A 228 11.77 1.81 -5.42
CA TYR A 228 11.40 2.96 -4.59
C TYR A 228 12.53 4.01 -4.55
N GLY A 229 13.75 3.63 -4.93
CA GLY A 229 14.88 4.53 -5.13
C GLY A 229 15.00 5.08 -6.55
N SER A 230 14.23 4.56 -7.51
CA SER A 230 14.48 4.74 -8.94
C SER A 230 13.96 6.04 -9.55
N HIS A 231 13.15 6.82 -8.83
CA HIS A 231 12.52 8.01 -9.42
C HIS A 231 13.53 9.03 -9.98
N PRO A 232 14.65 9.35 -9.30
CA PRO A 232 15.67 10.26 -9.84
C PRO A 232 16.46 9.67 -11.02
N THR A 233 16.26 8.39 -11.34
CA THR A 233 16.96 7.60 -12.36
C THR A 233 15.99 6.93 -13.33
N THR A 234 14.77 7.48 -13.46
CA THR A 234 13.75 7.07 -14.43
C THR A 234 13.55 8.19 -15.45
N PHE A 235 13.60 7.84 -16.74
CA PHE A 235 13.55 8.80 -17.84
C PHE A 235 12.63 8.30 -18.95
N GLU A 236 11.82 9.21 -19.49
CA GLU A 236 11.22 9.03 -20.82
C GLU A 236 12.24 9.45 -21.88
N ALA A 237 12.63 8.52 -22.74
CA ALA A 237 13.60 8.77 -23.81
C ALA A 237 13.05 9.84 -24.77
N LYS A 238 13.81 10.91 -25.00
CA LYS A 238 13.39 12.02 -25.89
C LYS A 238 13.80 11.83 -27.35
N LYS A 239 14.72 10.91 -27.61
CA LYS A 239 15.25 10.56 -28.92
C LYS A 239 15.57 9.06 -28.95
N ASP A 240 15.64 8.50 -30.15
CA ASP A 240 16.19 7.18 -30.38
C ASP A 240 17.70 7.17 -30.08
N GLY A 241 18.19 6.08 -29.48
CA GLY A 241 19.59 5.96 -29.13
C GLY A 241 19.86 4.88 -28.10
N VAL A 242 20.98 5.00 -27.39
CA VAL A 242 21.38 4.11 -26.30
C VAL A 242 21.45 4.87 -24.99
N ILE A 243 20.59 4.54 -24.04
CA ILE A 243 20.75 5.00 -22.65
C ILE A 243 21.70 4.06 -21.93
N ARG A 244 22.76 4.60 -21.33
CA ARG A 244 23.81 3.83 -20.66
C ARG A 244 24.23 4.45 -19.33
N ILE A 245 24.66 3.59 -18.41
CA ILE A 245 25.32 3.94 -17.16
C ILE A 245 26.82 3.80 -17.36
N VAL A 246 27.56 4.88 -17.14
CA VAL A 246 29.01 4.95 -17.39
C VAL A 246 29.71 5.36 -16.10
N GLU A 247 30.69 4.58 -15.66
CA GLU A 247 31.50 4.96 -14.50
C GLU A 247 32.55 6.04 -14.84
N SER A 248 33.17 6.60 -13.80
CA SER A 248 34.19 7.65 -13.92
C SER A 248 35.35 7.34 -14.88
N SER A 249 35.71 6.07 -15.09
CA SER A 249 36.75 5.64 -16.03
C SER A 249 36.34 5.71 -17.51
N GLY A 250 35.05 5.94 -17.79
CA GLY A 250 34.46 5.83 -19.13
C GLY A 250 33.95 4.43 -19.48
N LYS A 251 34.16 3.44 -18.60
CA LYS A 251 33.61 2.09 -18.78
C LYS A 251 32.08 2.11 -18.67
N VAL A 252 31.42 1.51 -19.65
CA VAL A 252 29.97 1.28 -19.62
C VAL A 252 29.67 0.11 -18.70
N LEU A 253 28.78 0.32 -17.73
CA LEU A 253 28.34 -0.72 -16.79
C LEU A 253 27.10 -1.45 -17.32
N LEU A 254 26.09 -0.69 -17.74
CA LEU A 254 24.80 -1.18 -18.24
C LEU A 254 24.31 -0.26 -19.36
N GLY A 255 23.51 -0.76 -20.29
CA GLY A 255 22.89 0.08 -21.31
C GLY A 255 21.88 -0.65 -22.17
N HIS A 256 20.94 0.11 -22.74
CA HIS A 256 19.85 -0.39 -23.57
C HIS A 256 19.65 0.53 -24.78
N ARG A 257 19.42 -0.07 -25.96
CA ARG A 257 18.84 0.67 -27.09
C ARG A 257 17.39 1.02 -26.74
N VAL A 258 17.00 2.27 -26.95
CA VAL A 258 15.66 2.79 -26.68
C VAL A 258 15.16 3.60 -27.87
N SER A 259 13.84 3.66 -28.02
CA SER A 259 13.15 4.59 -28.92
C SER A 259 12.60 5.79 -28.16
N ALA A 260 12.37 6.90 -28.86
CA ALA A 260 11.68 8.06 -28.30
C ALA A 260 10.30 7.66 -27.73
N GLY A 261 10.02 8.07 -26.49
CA GLY A 261 8.83 7.72 -25.73
C GLY A 261 9.00 6.50 -24.82
N ASP A 262 10.04 5.68 -24.99
CA ASP A 262 10.30 4.55 -24.08
C ASP A 262 10.61 5.04 -22.66
N ILE A 263 10.21 4.25 -21.65
CA ILE A 263 10.52 4.54 -20.25
C ILE A 263 11.74 3.71 -19.86
N TRP A 264 12.88 4.34 -19.59
CA TRP A 264 14.07 3.67 -19.08
C TRP A 264 14.22 3.94 -17.58
N ARG A 265 14.65 2.95 -16.79
CA ARG A 265 14.98 3.15 -15.37
C ARG A 265 16.21 2.39 -14.94
N SER A 266 16.80 2.85 -13.84
CA SER A 266 17.80 2.11 -13.07
C SER A 266 17.47 2.14 -11.57
N CYS A 267 17.70 1.01 -10.90
CA CYS A 267 17.47 0.83 -9.47
C CYS A 267 18.78 0.46 -8.75
N GLN A 268 18.78 0.63 -7.42
CA GLN A 268 19.97 0.47 -6.60
C GLN A 268 19.63 -0.17 -5.25
N THR A 269 20.28 -1.29 -4.92
CA THR A 269 20.08 -1.99 -3.64
C THR A 269 21.41 -2.22 -2.95
N LYS A 270 21.58 -1.57 -1.79
CA LYS A 270 22.86 -1.58 -1.06
C LYS A 270 23.04 -2.88 -0.28
N ASP A 271 24.30 -3.25 -0.07
CA ASP A 271 24.67 -4.54 0.53
C ASP A 271 24.24 -4.68 2.00
N ASP A 272 24.41 -3.63 2.82
CA ASP A 272 24.05 -3.68 4.24
C ASP A 272 22.54 -3.91 4.45
N PRO A 273 21.61 -3.24 3.73
CA PRO A 273 20.20 -3.61 3.69
C PRO A 273 19.92 -5.08 3.36
N ILE A 274 20.67 -5.69 2.43
CA ILE A 274 20.46 -7.10 2.05
C ILE A 274 20.88 -8.03 3.19
N LYS A 275 22.00 -7.74 3.86
CA LYS A 275 22.45 -8.52 5.04
C LYS A 275 21.43 -8.47 6.17
N ASP A 276 20.94 -7.27 6.47
CA ASP A 276 19.95 -7.08 7.53
C ASP A 276 18.62 -7.77 7.20
N TRP A 277 18.17 -7.69 5.94
CA TRP A 277 16.99 -8.40 5.45
C TRP A 277 17.10 -9.93 5.61
N VAL A 278 18.24 -10.53 5.25
CA VAL A 278 18.49 -11.97 5.45
C VAL A 278 18.51 -12.32 6.94
N LYS A 279 19.19 -11.52 7.77
CA LYS A 279 19.23 -11.69 9.23
C LYS A 279 17.82 -11.68 9.81
N LEU A 280 16.98 -10.71 9.41
CA LEU A 280 15.60 -10.58 9.89
C LEU A 280 14.75 -11.78 9.46
N ALA A 281 14.90 -12.27 8.22
CA ALA A 281 14.19 -13.45 7.75
C ALA A 281 14.51 -14.70 8.58
N VAL A 282 15.79 -14.93 8.87
CA VAL A 282 16.22 -16.06 9.74
C VAL A 282 15.67 -15.89 11.16
N HIS A 283 15.74 -14.68 11.71
CA HIS A 283 15.24 -14.38 13.05
C HIS A 283 13.74 -14.65 13.17
N ARG A 284 12.91 -14.11 12.26
CA ARG A 284 11.45 -14.32 12.27
C ARG A 284 11.05 -15.78 12.03
N CYS A 285 11.77 -16.49 11.17
CA CYS A 285 11.55 -17.92 10.95
C CYS A 285 11.85 -18.75 12.22
N ARG A 286 12.89 -18.38 12.97
CA ARG A 286 13.25 -19.00 14.26
C ARG A 286 12.22 -18.73 15.35
N GLU A 287 11.72 -17.49 15.44
CA GLU A 287 10.75 -17.11 16.46
C GLU A 287 9.41 -17.84 16.29
N ASN A 288 8.92 -17.96 15.04
CA ASN A 288 7.64 -18.58 14.70
C ASN A 288 6.51 -18.16 15.68
N ASP A 289 6.42 -16.87 15.96
CA ASP A 289 5.48 -16.27 16.92
C ASP A 289 4.11 -15.98 16.30
N PHE A 290 3.76 -16.66 15.21
CA PHE A 290 2.51 -16.51 14.47
C PHE A 290 1.41 -17.46 15.01
N PRO A 291 0.12 -17.24 14.71
CA PRO A 291 -0.96 -18.19 15.06
C PRO A 291 -0.64 -19.60 14.56
N ASN A 292 -1.06 -20.67 15.25
CA ASN A 292 -0.69 -22.07 14.90
C ASN A 292 0.83 -22.37 14.94
N LYS A 293 1.56 -21.70 15.85
CA LYS A 293 3.03 -21.87 16.05
C LYS A 293 3.48 -23.28 16.43
N ASP A 294 2.57 -24.15 16.81
CA ASP A 294 2.83 -25.59 17.01
C ASP A 294 3.24 -26.28 15.71
N LYS A 295 2.93 -25.69 14.55
CA LYS A 295 3.33 -26.17 13.24
C LYS A 295 4.62 -25.48 12.75
N PRO A 296 5.52 -26.18 12.04
CA PRO A 296 6.72 -25.58 11.46
C PRO A 296 6.38 -24.45 10.47
N CYS A 297 6.96 -23.27 10.70
CA CYS A 297 6.90 -22.16 9.76
C CYS A 297 7.96 -22.32 8.66
N LYS A 298 7.56 -22.05 7.42
CA LYS A 298 8.45 -22.00 6.26
C LYS A 298 8.73 -20.55 5.92
N ALA A 299 9.97 -20.20 5.62
CA ALA A 299 10.32 -18.92 5.02
C ALA A 299 10.74 -19.12 3.56
N ILE A 300 10.12 -18.38 2.64
CA ILE A 300 10.44 -18.47 1.21
C ILE A 300 10.97 -17.12 0.76
N PHE A 301 12.16 -17.09 0.18
CA PHE A 301 12.69 -15.95 -0.56
C PHE A 301 12.12 -15.94 -1.98
N TRP A 302 11.36 -14.89 -2.33
CA TRP A 302 10.68 -14.80 -3.63
C TRP A 302 11.58 -14.07 -4.61
N LEU A 303 12.42 -14.84 -5.31
CA LEU A 303 13.45 -14.34 -6.21
C LEU A 303 13.42 -15.12 -7.52
N ASP A 304 13.20 -14.43 -8.63
CA ASP A 304 13.08 -15.05 -9.96
C ASP A 304 14.45 -15.24 -10.62
N SER A 305 14.87 -16.49 -10.81
CA SER A 305 16.10 -16.80 -11.54
C SER A 305 16.14 -16.30 -13.00
N ALA A 306 14.99 -15.93 -13.58
CA ALA A 306 14.90 -15.29 -14.89
C ALA A 306 15.09 -13.76 -14.87
N ARG A 307 15.20 -13.13 -13.69
CA ARG A 307 15.45 -11.69 -13.52
C ARG A 307 16.90 -11.45 -13.09
N ALA A 308 17.64 -10.67 -13.87
CA ALA A 308 19.06 -10.40 -13.62
C ALA A 308 19.33 -9.79 -12.23
N HIS A 309 18.45 -8.91 -11.75
CA HIS A 309 18.50 -8.35 -10.40
C HIS A 309 18.39 -9.46 -9.34
N ASP A 310 17.34 -10.27 -9.42
CA ASP A 310 17.06 -11.34 -8.48
C ASP A 310 18.17 -12.40 -8.49
N VAL A 311 18.79 -12.71 -9.64
CA VAL A 311 19.96 -13.62 -9.71
C VAL A 311 21.11 -13.12 -8.82
N VAL A 312 21.39 -11.82 -8.81
CA VAL A 312 22.41 -11.24 -7.93
C VAL A 312 21.97 -11.32 -6.46
N LEU A 313 20.68 -11.06 -6.17
CA LEU A 313 20.14 -11.21 -4.82
C LEU A 313 20.19 -12.66 -4.33
N ILE A 314 19.88 -13.65 -5.17
CA ILE A 314 19.97 -15.08 -4.84
C ILE A 314 21.38 -15.42 -4.38
N GLY A 315 22.40 -14.98 -5.12
CA GLY A 315 23.80 -15.20 -4.73
C GLY A 315 24.15 -14.57 -3.38
N LYS A 316 23.64 -13.37 -3.09
CA LYS A 316 23.84 -12.70 -1.80
C LYS A 316 23.10 -13.38 -0.66
N VAL A 317 21.86 -13.78 -0.87
CA VAL A 317 21.05 -14.53 0.12
C VAL A 317 21.74 -15.84 0.47
N GLN A 318 22.17 -16.61 -0.53
CA GLN A 318 22.90 -17.87 -0.31
C GLN A 318 24.20 -17.66 0.47
N GLU A 319 24.90 -16.56 0.24
CA GLU A 319 26.11 -16.24 0.98
C GLU A 319 25.82 -15.83 2.44
N TYR A 320 24.84 -14.96 2.65
CA TYR A 320 24.53 -14.43 3.98
C TYR A 320 23.79 -15.42 4.88
N LEU A 321 23.02 -16.36 4.31
CA LEU A 321 22.42 -17.45 5.09
C LEU A 321 23.48 -18.31 5.81
N LYS A 322 24.69 -18.45 5.25
CA LYS A 322 25.80 -19.19 5.89
C LYS A 322 26.33 -18.51 7.17
N GLN A 323 26.00 -17.24 7.38
CA GLN A 323 26.45 -16.44 8.52
C GLN A 323 25.49 -16.55 9.72
N HIS A 324 24.40 -17.31 9.58
CA HIS A 324 23.37 -17.49 10.60
C HIS A 324 23.14 -18.97 10.92
N ASP A 325 22.63 -19.26 12.12
CA ASP A 325 22.25 -20.63 12.49
C ASP A 325 20.89 -21.00 11.88
N THR A 326 20.93 -21.70 10.75
CA THR A 326 19.73 -22.17 10.03
C THR A 326 19.33 -23.61 10.38
N ARG A 327 19.99 -24.25 11.36
CA ARG A 327 19.69 -25.64 11.73
C ARG A 327 18.24 -25.77 12.20
N GLY A 328 17.48 -26.66 11.58
CA GLY A 328 16.08 -26.90 11.89
C GLY A 328 15.12 -25.80 11.39
N LEU A 329 15.57 -24.88 10.52
CA LEU A 329 14.69 -23.97 9.79
C LEU A 329 14.37 -24.51 8.41
N ASP A 330 13.14 -24.26 7.95
CA ASP A 330 12.70 -24.52 6.57
C ASP A 330 12.76 -23.19 5.79
N ILE A 331 13.90 -22.94 5.13
CA ILE A 331 14.17 -21.73 4.34
C ILE A 331 14.48 -22.13 2.90
N GLU A 332 13.69 -21.62 1.95
CA GLU A 332 13.85 -21.90 0.52
C GLU A 332 13.90 -20.62 -0.32
N ILE A 333 14.41 -20.74 -1.54
CA ILE A 333 14.39 -19.67 -2.55
C ILE A 333 13.56 -20.19 -3.73
N MET A 334 12.55 -19.43 -4.15
CA MET A 334 11.66 -19.80 -5.26
C MET A 334 11.34 -18.59 -6.13
N SER A 335 10.97 -18.85 -7.39
CA SER A 335 10.38 -17.78 -8.21
C SER A 335 9.09 -17.26 -7.57
N PRO A 336 8.69 -15.99 -7.78
CA PRO A 336 7.46 -15.45 -7.23
C PRO A 336 6.21 -16.29 -7.55
N VAL A 337 6.16 -16.95 -8.71
CA VAL A 337 5.04 -17.82 -9.11
C VAL A 337 4.99 -19.09 -8.26
N GLU A 338 6.12 -19.80 -8.14
CA GLU A 338 6.22 -21.02 -7.34
C GLU A 338 5.98 -20.74 -5.85
N ALA A 339 6.58 -19.65 -5.36
CA ALA A 339 6.41 -19.20 -3.99
C ALA A 339 4.95 -18.84 -3.68
N THR A 340 4.26 -18.16 -4.60
CA THR A 340 2.82 -17.85 -4.48
C THR A 340 2.01 -19.12 -4.38
N ARG A 341 2.21 -20.07 -5.30
CA ARG A 341 1.49 -21.34 -5.33
C ARG A 341 1.64 -22.12 -4.03
N GLN A 342 2.88 -22.25 -3.54
CA GLN A 342 3.14 -22.98 -2.30
C GLN A 342 2.58 -22.25 -1.09
N THR A 343 2.69 -20.92 -1.03
CA THR A 343 2.13 -20.10 0.05
C THR A 343 0.61 -20.23 0.10
N CYS A 344 -0.08 -20.12 -1.04
CA CYS A 344 -1.53 -20.30 -1.13
C CYS A 344 -1.97 -21.70 -0.71
N GLN A 345 -1.25 -22.74 -1.14
CA GLN A 345 -1.55 -24.12 -0.74
C GLN A 345 -1.39 -24.32 0.77
N ARG A 346 -0.28 -23.86 1.34
CA ARG A 346 -0.01 -23.91 2.78
C ARG A 346 -1.04 -23.12 3.59
N ALA A 347 -1.40 -21.92 3.11
CA ALA A 347 -2.43 -21.10 3.73
C ALA A 347 -3.77 -21.85 3.77
N LYS A 348 -4.20 -22.48 2.67
CA LYS A 348 -5.41 -23.32 2.64
C LYS A 348 -5.36 -24.50 3.63
N GLU A 349 -4.17 -25.02 3.92
CA GLU A 349 -3.94 -26.12 4.88
C GLU A 349 -3.79 -25.64 6.34
N GLY A 350 -3.96 -24.35 6.61
CA GLY A 350 -3.78 -23.80 7.95
C GLY A 350 -2.31 -23.76 8.40
N LEU A 351 -1.37 -23.64 7.46
CA LEU A 351 0.08 -23.60 7.69
C LEU A 351 0.64 -22.21 7.39
N ASN A 352 1.55 -21.73 8.25
CA ASN A 352 2.14 -20.40 8.08
C ASN A 352 3.31 -20.41 7.10
N THR A 353 3.45 -19.33 6.34
CA THR A 353 4.59 -19.14 5.43
C THR A 353 5.05 -17.69 5.45
N ILE A 354 6.29 -17.44 5.88
CA ILE A 354 6.90 -16.11 5.80
C ILE A 354 7.30 -15.85 4.34
N THR A 355 6.75 -14.78 3.77
CA THR A 355 7.11 -14.27 2.45
C THR A 355 8.30 -13.31 2.60
N VAL A 356 9.48 -13.71 2.11
CA VAL A 356 10.71 -12.92 2.22
C VAL A 356 10.99 -12.30 0.85
N THR A 357 10.75 -11.00 0.71
CA THR A 357 10.61 -10.37 -0.62
C THR A 357 11.36 -9.06 -0.78
N GLY A 358 11.58 -8.66 -2.04
CA GLY A 358 11.93 -7.29 -2.41
C GLY A 358 10.84 -6.26 -2.02
N ASN A 359 11.13 -4.99 -2.28
CA ASN A 359 10.37 -3.83 -1.81
C ASN A 359 8.96 -3.75 -2.42
N VAL A 360 8.83 -3.98 -3.73
CA VAL A 360 7.51 -3.95 -4.40
C VAL A 360 6.64 -5.11 -3.94
N LEU A 361 7.19 -6.33 -3.86
CA LEU A 361 6.43 -7.49 -3.39
C LEU A 361 6.11 -7.41 -1.89
N ARG A 362 6.96 -6.78 -1.05
CA ARG A 362 6.59 -6.47 0.34
C ARG A 362 5.26 -5.75 0.34
N ASP A 363 5.20 -4.64 -0.38
CA ASP A 363 4.01 -3.80 -0.48
C ASP A 363 2.77 -4.60 -0.94
N TYR A 364 2.89 -5.31 -2.06
CA TYR A 364 1.76 -6.07 -2.63
C TYR A 364 1.28 -7.20 -1.73
N LEU A 365 2.20 -7.94 -1.10
CA LEU A 365 1.84 -9.10 -0.28
C LEU A 365 1.31 -8.68 1.10
N THR A 366 1.76 -7.54 1.64
CA THR A 366 1.22 -6.97 2.89
C THR A 366 -0.17 -6.34 2.74
N ASP A 367 -0.63 -6.08 1.51
CA ASP A 367 -2.06 -5.86 1.25
C ASP A 367 -2.79 -7.17 0.93
N LEU A 368 -2.21 -8.01 0.06
CA LEU A 368 -2.86 -9.22 -0.45
C LEU A 368 -3.31 -10.16 0.66
N PHE A 369 -2.37 -10.69 1.43
CA PHE A 369 -2.71 -11.71 2.41
C PHE A 369 -3.53 -11.16 3.57
N PRO A 370 -3.23 -9.98 4.15
CA PRO A 370 -4.08 -9.38 5.18
C PRO A 370 -5.51 -9.07 4.72
N ILE A 371 -5.73 -8.67 3.46
CA ILE A 371 -7.09 -8.51 2.93
C ILE A 371 -7.81 -9.86 2.83
N LEU A 372 -7.10 -10.94 2.46
CA LEU A 372 -7.69 -12.28 2.42
C LEU A 372 -7.96 -12.86 3.83
N GLU A 373 -7.03 -12.65 4.77
CA GLU A 373 -7.04 -13.17 6.14
C GLU A 373 -7.97 -12.38 7.07
N LEU A 374 -7.83 -11.05 7.09
CA LEU A 374 -8.44 -10.16 8.09
C LEU A 374 -9.51 -9.25 7.48
N GLY A 375 -9.60 -9.25 6.15
CA GLY A 375 -10.50 -8.40 5.41
C GLY A 375 -10.09 -6.94 5.27
N THR A 376 -8.88 -6.60 5.72
CA THR A 376 -8.27 -5.27 5.62
C THR A 376 -6.79 -5.39 5.94
N SER A 377 -5.95 -4.56 5.32
CA SER A 377 -4.52 -4.44 5.62
C SER A 377 -4.21 -3.44 6.74
N ALA A 378 -5.23 -2.76 7.28
CA ALA A 378 -5.08 -1.83 8.40
C ALA A 378 -4.89 -2.53 9.76
N LYS A 379 -5.17 -3.83 9.86
CA LYS A 379 -5.10 -4.62 11.10
C LYS A 379 -3.79 -5.41 11.21
N MET A 380 -2.67 -4.78 10.86
CA MET A 380 -1.36 -5.41 10.78
C MET A 380 -0.36 -4.71 11.68
N LEU A 381 0.57 -5.48 12.25
CA LEU A 381 1.81 -4.95 12.80
C LEU A 381 2.80 -4.71 11.66
N SER A 382 3.31 -3.49 11.54
CA SER A 382 4.39 -3.14 10.61
C SER A 382 5.54 -2.51 11.41
N VAL A 383 6.54 -3.35 11.73
CA VAL A 383 7.68 -2.98 12.55
C VAL A 383 8.92 -2.84 11.67
N VAL A 384 9.64 -1.74 11.85
CA VAL A 384 10.84 -1.40 11.09
C VAL A 384 12.01 -1.24 12.07
N PRO A 385 12.79 -2.32 12.30
CA PRO A 385 14.05 -2.22 13.01
C PRO A 385 15.00 -1.32 12.22
N MET A 386 15.36 -0.17 12.79
CA MET A 386 16.23 0.79 12.12
C MET A 386 17.67 0.30 12.20
N LEU A 387 18.40 0.38 11.08
CA LEU A 387 19.81 0.00 11.00
C LEU A 387 20.70 0.69 12.05
N ALA A 388 20.30 1.85 12.56
CA ALA A 388 21.02 2.63 13.57
C ALA A 388 20.69 2.25 15.03
N GLY A 389 19.84 1.25 15.30
CA GLY A 389 19.51 0.79 16.65
C GLY A 389 18.28 1.45 17.28
N GLY A 390 17.27 1.80 16.48
CA GLY A 390 15.96 2.27 16.95
C GLY A 390 14.81 1.51 16.27
N GLY A 391 13.57 1.90 16.53
CA GLY A 391 12.38 1.30 15.92
C GLY A 391 11.46 2.35 15.30
N MET A 392 10.86 2.00 14.17
CA MET A 392 9.72 2.72 13.58
C MET A 392 8.55 1.73 13.47
N TYR A 393 7.35 2.17 13.87
CA TYR A 393 6.16 1.33 13.98
C TYR A 393 5.06 1.97 13.13
N GLU A 394 4.82 1.42 11.96
CA GLU A 394 3.74 1.87 11.08
C GLU A 394 2.43 1.25 11.56
N THR A 395 1.36 2.04 11.58
CA THR A 395 0.08 1.70 12.20
C THR A 395 -0.81 0.80 11.31
N GLY A 396 -0.20 0.07 10.38
CA GLY A 396 -0.87 -0.73 9.35
C GLY A 396 -0.19 -0.57 7.98
N ALA A 397 -0.58 -1.40 7.00
CA ALA A 397 0.00 -1.37 5.65
C ALA A 397 -0.86 -0.60 4.63
N GLY A 398 -2.07 -0.19 4.99
CA GLY A 398 -3.01 0.50 4.10
C GLY A 398 -2.77 2.01 3.94
N GLY A 399 -3.58 2.65 3.08
CA GLY A 399 -3.55 4.10 2.84
C GLY A 399 -4.44 4.92 3.79
N SER A 400 -4.56 6.23 3.53
CA SER A 400 -5.30 7.21 4.37
C SER A 400 -6.82 7.27 4.15
N ALA A 401 -7.39 6.33 3.38
CA ALA A 401 -8.83 6.12 3.20
C ALA A 401 -9.69 7.40 2.94
N PRO A 402 -9.54 8.09 1.78
CA PRO A 402 -10.26 9.34 1.48
C PRO A 402 -11.80 9.22 1.52
N LYS A 403 -12.35 8.04 1.23
CA LYS A 403 -13.80 7.75 1.34
C LYS A 403 -14.31 7.78 2.79
N HIS A 404 -13.43 7.71 3.79
CA HIS A 404 -13.79 7.85 5.21
C HIS A 404 -14.00 9.34 5.53
N VAL A 405 -13.12 10.22 5.03
CA VAL A 405 -13.27 11.68 5.17
C VAL A 405 -14.56 12.17 4.54
N GLN A 406 -14.92 11.68 3.35
CA GLN A 406 -16.18 12.04 2.69
C GLN A 406 -17.42 11.68 3.53
N GLN A 407 -17.40 10.55 4.23
CA GLN A 407 -18.49 10.18 5.15
C GLN A 407 -18.50 11.10 6.37
N PHE A 408 -17.34 11.40 6.92
CA PHE A 408 -17.22 12.28 8.07
C PHE A 408 -17.72 13.70 7.76
N GLU A 409 -17.33 14.28 6.63
CA GLU A 409 -17.83 15.60 6.19
C GLU A 409 -19.34 15.60 5.94
N LYS A 410 -19.87 14.52 5.36
CA LYS A 410 -21.30 14.43 5.00
C LYS A 410 -22.22 14.22 6.20
N GLU A 411 -21.83 13.33 7.11
CA GLU A 411 -22.73 12.82 8.16
C GLU A 411 -22.05 12.60 9.51
N GLY A 412 -20.86 13.18 9.71
CA GLY A 412 -20.18 13.21 11.00
C GLY A 412 -19.84 11.84 11.57
N HIS A 413 -19.68 10.81 10.73
CA HIS A 413 -19.36 9.44 11.14
C HIS A 413 -18.02 9.00 10.54
N LEU A 414 -17.05 8.65 11.39
CA LEU A 414 -15.73 8.20 10.96
C LEU A 414 -15.56 6.70 11.15
N ARG A 415 -15.66 5.93 10.06
CA ARG A 415 -15.50 4.46 10.06
C ARG A 415 -14.04 3.96 9.99
N TRP A 416 -13.07 4.82 10.32
CA TRP A 416 -11.66 4.43 10.37
C TRP A 416 -11.42 3.53 11.60
N ASP A 417 -10.75 2.40 11.39
CA ASP A 417 -10.40 1.45 12.44
C ASP A 417 -8.97 1.69 12.91
N SER A 418 -8.81 2.21 14.13
CA SER A 418 -7.51 2.55 14.73
C SER A 418 -6.80 1.36 15.37
N LEU A 419 -7.22 0.10 15.13
CA LEU A 419 -6.59 -1.07 15.73
C LEU A 419 -5.06 -1.11 15.52
N GLY A 420 -4.59 -0.80 14.30
CA GLY A 420 -3.16 -0.77 14.00
C GLY A 420 -2.40 0.32 14.76
N GLU A 421 -3.05 1.42 15.15
CA GLU A 421 -2.45 2.46 16.01
C GLU A 421 -2.23 1.92 17.43
N TYR A 422 -3.21 1.19 17.99
CA TYR A 422 -3.08 0.59 19.33
C TYR A 422 -1.99 -0.47 19.36
N LEU A 423 -1.93 -1.31 18.33
CA LEU A 423 -0.92 -2.36 18.18
C LEU A 423 0.49 -1.76 18.05
N ALA A 424 0.65 -0.76 17.17
CA ALA A 424 1.93 -0.06 17.01
C ALA A 424 2.36 0.65 18.30
N LEU A 425 1.42 1.28 19.02
CA LEU A 425 1.70 1.94 20.29
C LEU A 425 2.15 0.96 21.38
N ALA A 426 1.50 -0.21 21.48
CA ALA A 426 1.89 -1.26 22.43
C ALA A 426 3.34 -1.73 22.18
N VAL A 427 3.70 -1.98 20.92
CA VAL A 427 5.07 -2.37 20.57
C VAL A 427 6.06 -1.22 20.81
N ALA A 428 5.72 0.01 20.39
CA ALA A 428 6.61 1.17 20.54
C ALA A 428 6.95 1.49 22.00
N ILE A 429 5.95 1.41 22.90
CA ILE A 429 6.17 1.57 24.34
C ILE A 429 6.93 0.37 24.90
N GLY A 430 6.59 -0.85 24.46
CA GLY A 430 7.21 -2.11 24.90
C GLY A 430 8.71 -2.16 24.63
N ASP A 431 9.15 -1.64 23.49
CA ASP A 431 10.57 -1.58 23.10
C ASP A 431 11.41 -0.65 24.00
N GLN A 432 10.77 0.19 24.82
CA GLN A 432 11.45 0.97 25.88
C GLN A 432 11.55 0.20 27.20
N GLY A 433 10.97 -1.00 27.31
CA GLY A 433 10.80 -1.75 28.54
C GLY A 433 12.11 -2.12 29.25
N ASP A 434 13.19 -2.34 28.50
CA ASP A 434 14.51 -2.68 29.04
C ASP A 434 15.15 -1.52 29.83
N VAL A 435 14.84 -0.28 29.45
CA VAL A 435 15.35 0.94 30.11
C VAL A 435 14.29 1.63 30.98
N ASN A 436 13.01 1.33 30.78
CA ASN A 436 11.89 1.88 31.53
C ASN A 436 10.87 0.76 31.89
N PRO A 437 10.95 0.18 33.10
CA PRO A 437 10.03 -0.87 33.53
C PRO A 437 8.54 -0.47 33.50
N LYS A 438 8.22 0.82 33.68
CA LYS A 438 6.84 1.32 33.55
C LYS A 438 6.32 1.25 32.12
N ALA A 439 7.19 1.42 31.13
CA ALA A 439 6.83 1.26 29.73
C ALA A 439 6.40 -0.19 29.44
N LYS A 440 7.10 -1.17 30.01
CA LYS A 440 6.69 -2.58 29.91
C LYS A 440 5.28 -2.82 30.48
N VAL A 441 4.98 -2.28 31.67
CA VAL A 441 3.63 -2.38 32.27
C VAL A 441 2.58 -1.70 31.39
N LEU A 442 2.87 -0.50 30.87
CA LEU A 442 1.96 0.23 29.97
C LEU A 442 1.64 -0.58 28.71
N ALA A 443 2.66 -1.16 28.08
CA ALA A 443 2.53 -1.99 26.89
C ALA A 443 1.73 -3.27 27.15
N GLU A 444 2.06 -4.02 28.21
CA GLU A 444 1.34 -5.25 28.59
C GLU A 444 -0.14 -4.99 28.90
N CYS A 445 -0.44 -3.88 29.59
CA CYS A 445 -1.82 -3.48 29.86
C CYS A 445 -2.56 -3.03 28.59
N LEU A 446 -1.88 -2.35 27.65
CA LEU A 446 -2.48 -1.96 26.37
C LEU A 446 -2.80 -3.19 25.51
N ASP A 447 -1.88 -4.15 25.44
CA ASP A 447 -2.07 -5.40 24.69
C ASP A 447 -3.30 -6.19 25.20
N LYS A 448 -3.44 -6.32 26.52
CA LYS A 448 -4.64 -6.92 27.15
C LYS A 448 -5.90 -6.13 26.85
N ALA A 449 -5.85 -4.81 26.95
CA ALA A 449 -6.98 -3.94 26.67
C ALA A 449 -7.46 -4.06 25.21
N VAL A 450 -6.52 -4.16 24.26
CA VAL A 450 -6.82 -4.43 22.85
C VAL A 450 -7.46 -5.81 22.67
N GLY A 451 -6.98 -6.83 23.38
CA GLY A 451 -7.61 -8.16 23.42
C GLY A 451 -9.07 -8.10 23.88
N THR A 452 -9.34 -7.45 25.01
CA THR A 452 -10.70 -7.23 25.54
C THR A 452 -11.56 -6.42 24.55
N PHE A 453 -11.01 -5.38 23.94
CA PHE A 453 -11.68 -4.58 22.91
C PHE A 453 -12.14 -5.41 21.71
N LEU A 454 -11.28 -6.31 21.22
CA LEU A 454 -11.59 -7.20 20.10
C LEU A 454 -12.69 -8.22 20.47
N ILE A 455 -12.61 -8.84 21.65
CA ILE A 455 -13.62 -9.80 22.15
C ILE A 455 -14.98 -9.11 22.32
N ALA A 456 -14.98 -7.89 22.87
CA ALA A 456 -16.20 -7.10 23.09
C ALA A 456 -16.78 -6.51 21.79
N ASN A 457 -16.11 -6.72 20.64
CA ASN A 457 -16.48 -6.24 19.32
C ASN A 457 -16.85 -4.75 19.29
N LYS A 458 -15.98 -3.90 19.87
CA LYS A 458 -16.18 -2.44 19.94
C LYS A 458 -15.56 -1.69 18.76
N ASN A 459 -15.34 -2.39 17.63
CA ASN A 459 -14.84 -1.81 16.40
C ASN A 459 -15.82 -0.76 15.83
N PRO A 460 -15.34 0.26 15.11
CA PRO A 460 -16.20 1.21 14.41
C PRO A 460 -17.17 0.51 13.46
N SER A 461 -18.45 0.87 13.53
CA SER A 461 -19.42 0.53 12.51
C SER A 461 -19.15 1.31 11.22
N ARG A 462 -19.83 0.92 10.15
CA ARG A 462 -19.86 1.66 8.88
C ARG A 462 -21.09 2.57 8.76
N LYS A 463 -22.02 2.50 9.73
CA LYS A 463 -23.32 3.15 9.68
C LYS A 463 -23.37 4.33 10.65
N VAL A 464 -23.83 5.48 10.15
CA VAL A 464 -24.12 6.66 10.98
C VAL A 464 -25.10 6.30 12.11
N LYS A 465 -24.93 6.95 13.27
CA LYS A 465 -25.67 6.69 14.53
C LYS A 465 -25.37 5.35 15.19
N GLU A 466 -24.33 4.66 14.76
CA GLU A 466 -23.69 3.58 15.52
C GLU A 466 -22.32 4.05 16.04
N ILE A 467 -21.62 3.19 16.79
CA ILE A 467 -20.27 3.48 17.25
C ILE A 467 -19.34 3.74 16.06
N ASP A 468 -18.52 4.78 16.16
CA ASP A 468 -17.52 5.12 15.14
C ASP A 468 -16.10 5.14 15.76
N ASN A 469 -15.10 5.63 15.02
CA ASN A 469 -13.71 5.74 15.48
C ASN A 469 -13.57 6.33 16.88
N ARG A 470 -14.27 7.43 17.19
CA ARG A 470 -14.16 8.11 18.49
C ARG A 470 -14.71 7.25 19.63
N GLY A 471 -15.78 6.50 19.35
CA GLY A 471 -16.31 5.51 20.30
C GLY A 471 -15.33 4.37 20.55
N SER A 472 -14.61 3.91 19.52
CA SER A 472 -13.57 2.89 19.68
C SER A 472 -12.41 3.37 20.55
N HIS A 473 -11.99 4.64 20.42
CA HIS A 473 -10.98 5.26 21.29
C HIS A 473 -11.41 5.27 22.75
N TYR A 474 -12.68 5.60 23.03
CA TYR A 474 -13.22 5.53 24.40
C TYR A 474 -13.08 4.12 24.99
N TRP A 475 -13.47 3.07 24.26
CA TRP A 475 -13.40 1.70 24.78
C TRP A 475 -11.97 1.25 25.05
N VAL A 476 -11.02 1.58 24.19
CA VAL A 476 -9.61 1.26 24.43
C VAL A 476 -9.07 2.02 25.64
N ALA A 477 -9.36 3.32 25.76
CA ALA A 477 -8.96 4.12 26.92
C ALA A 477 -9.57 3.57 28.23
N ARG A 478 -10.83 3.14 28.17
CA ARG A 478 -11.55 2.51 29.28
C ARG A 478 -10.86 1.23 29.73
N TYR A 479 -10.71 0.25 28.83
CA TYR A 479 -10.10 -1.04 29.16
C TYR A 479 -8.63 -0.89 29.57
N TRP A 480 -7.87 0.00 28.93
CA TRP A 480 -6.48 0.24 29.29
C TRP A 480 -6.34 0.82 30.69
N SER A 481 -7.21 1.76 31.06
CA SER A 481 -7.26 2.30 32.42
C SER A 481 -7.61 1.23 33.46
N GLU A 482 -8.49 0.27 33.13
CA GLU A 482 -8.77 -0.87 34.01
C GLU A 482 -7.56 -1.75 34.23
N GLU A 483 -6.94 -2.22 33.15
CA GLU A 483 -5.76 -3.07 33.20
C GLU A 483 -4.64 -2.39 34.00
N LEU A 484 -4.44 -1.08 33.80
CA LEU A 484 -3.45 -0.29 34.53
C LEU A 484 -3.78 -0.14 36.02
N SER A 485 -5.05 0.08 36.36
CA SER A 485 -5.49 0.18 37.76
C SER A 485 -5.42 -1.16 38.50
N GLN A 486 -5.63 -2.29 37.80
CA GLN A 486 -5.73 -3.62 38.40
C GLN A 486 -4.41 -4.40 38.45
N GLN A 487 -3.44 -4.08 37.59
CA GLN A 487 -2.13 -4.75 37.60
C GLN A 487 -1.39 -4.55 38.94
N GLN A 488 -0.50 -5.49 39.26
CA GLN A 488 0.22 -5.53 40.54
C GLN A 488 1.73 -5.33 40.39
N GLN A 489 2.21 -5.11 39.16
CA GLN A 489 3.63 -4.95 38.80
C GLN A 489 4.16 -3.57 39.18
N ASP A 490 3.37 -2.50 39.01
CA ASP A 490 3.72 -1.13 39.41
C ASP A 490 2.55 -0.46 40.17
N ARG A 491 2.71 -0.32 41.49
CA ARG A 491 1.68 0.28 42.36
C ARG A 491 1.46 1.76 42.11
N GLY A 492 2.50 2.47 41.65
CA GLY A 492 2.39 3.89 41.32
C GLY A 492 1.46 4.09 40.14
N LEU A 493 1.69 3.37 39.03
CA LEU A 493 0.83 3.39 37.86
C LEU A 493 -0.61 2.95 38.20
N SER A 494 -0.77 1.91 39.01
CA SER A 494 -2.10 1.48 39.48
C SER A 494 -2.84 2.61 40.21
N ALA A 495 -2.16 3.33 41.11
CA ALA A 495 -2.75 4.46 41.82
C ALA A 495 -3.10 5.65 40.89
N VAL A 496 -2.25 5.95 39.90
CA VAL A 496 -2.52 7.01 38.91
C VAL A 496 -3.82 6.76 38.14
N PHE A 497 -4.05 5.51 37.71
CA PHE A 497 -5.17 5.15 36.84
C PHE A 497 -6.45 4.75 37.58
N ASP A 498 -6.42 4.49 38.89
CA ASP A 498 -7.59 4.05 39.67
C ASP A 498 -8.79 4.99 39.53
N LYS A 499 -8.58 6.31 39.70
CA LYS A 499 -9.66 7.29 39.56
C LYS A 499 -10.17 7.37 38.12
N THR A 500 -9.27 7.43 37.14
CA THR A 500 -9.65 7.49 35.72
C THR A 500 -10.46 6.27 35.29
N ALA A 501 -10.05 5.07 35.71
CA ALA A 501 -10.78 3.84 35.41
C ALA A 501 -12.23 3.91 35.94
N LYS A 502 -12.42 4.35 37.19
CA LYS A 502 -13.74 4.50 37.83
C LYS A 502 -14.58 5.60 37.17
N ASP A 503 -13.99 6.73 36.85
CA ASP A 503 -14.71 7.85 36.21
C ASP A 503 -15.20 7.48 34.81
N LEU A 504 -14.39 6.72 34.04
CA LEU A 504 -14.79 6.20 32.73
C LEU A 504 -15.95 5.20 32.86
N VAL A 505 -15.96 4.28 33.85
CA VAL A 505 -17.13 3.42 34.14
C VAL A 505 -18.36 4.27 34.40
N ALA A 506 -18.26 5.17 35.37
CA ALA A 506 -19.40 5.90 35.92
C ALA A 506 -20.03 6.83 34.89
N SER A 507 -19.26 7.26 33.89
CA SER A 507 -19.67 8.20 32.85
C SER A 507 -19.97 7.53 31.50
N GLU A 508 -19.90 6.20 31.40
CA GLU A 508 -19.95 5.46 30.14
C GLU A 508 -21.17 5.82 29.29
N GLU A 509 -22.37 5.73 29.86
CA GLU A 509 -23.62 5.98 29.14
C GLU A 509 -23.63 7.41 28.56
N LYS A 510 -23.21 8.41 29.35
CA LYS A 510 -23.16 9.80 28.92
C LYS A 510 -22.14 10.01 27.81
N ILE A 511 -20.95 9.43 27.95
CA ILE A 511 -19.88 9.56 26.95
C ILE A 511 -20.32 8.95 25.63
N LEU A 512 -20.81 7.70 25.65
CA LEU A 512 -21.26 7.02 24.43
C LEU A 512 -22.42 7.75 23.78
N LYS A 513 -23.36 8.29 24.57
CA LYS A 513 -24.44 9.12 24.05
C LYS A 513 -23.91 10.36 23.33
N ASP A 514 -22.96 11.08 23.92
CA ASP A 514 -22.35 12.27 23.30
C ASP A 514 -21.70 11.95 21.95
N LEU A 515 -21.00 10.81 21.87
CA LEU A 515 -20.29 10.34 20.66
C LEU A 515 -21.24 9.84 19.54
N VAL A 516 -22.49 9.50 19.87
CA VAL A 516 -23.51 9.08 18.88
C VAL A 516 -24.42 10.26 18.50
N ASP A 517 -24.82 11.09 19.46
CA ASP A 517 -25.69 12.23 19.24
C ASP A 517 -25.08 13.25 18.26
N CYS A 518 -23.75 13.41 18.28
CA CYS A 518 -23.04 14.33 17.39
C CYS A 518 -23.06 13.93 15.90
N GLN A 519 -23.36 12.66 15.58
CA GLN A 519 -23.37 12.15 14.21
C GLN A 519 -24.66 12.55 13.46
N GLY A 520 -24.67 12.44 12.14
CA GLY A 520 -25.84 12.72 11.27
C GLY A 520 -25.72 14.03 10.49
N PRO A 521 -25.56 15.20 11.16
CA PRO A 521 -25.29 16.45 10.48
C PRO A 521 -23.96 16.46 9.71
N ALA A 522 -23.88 17.33 8.70
CA ALA A 522 -22.62 17.60 8.00
C ALA A 522 -21.61 18.30 8.93
N VAL A 523 -20.33 18.01 8.72
CA VAL A 523 -19.21 18.54 9.51
C VAL A 523 -18.35 19.42 8.62
N ASP A 524 -18.16 20.67 9.03
CA ASP A 524 -17.23 21.60 8.39
C ASP A 524 -15.87 21.52 9.08
N LEU A 525 -14.88 20.97 8.38
CA LEU A 525 -13.49 20.88 8.84
C LEU A 525 -12.67 22.13 8.55
N GLY A 526 -13.20 23.12 7.82
CA GLY A 526 -12.46 24.30 7.39
C GLY A 526 -11.36 24.04 6.35
N GLY A 527 -11.30 22.84 5.79
CA GLY A 527 -10.35 22.42 4.76
C GLY A 527 -10.30 20.90 4.61
N TYR A 528 -9.53 20.40 3.64
CA TYR A 528 -9.35 18.96 3.39
C TYR A 528 -7.91 18.52 3.67
N TYR A 529 -6.94 19.01 2.88
CA TYR A 529 -5.51 18.72 3.11
C TYR A 529 -4.93 19.47 4.32
N LYS A 530 -5.51 20.63 4.63
CA LYS A 530 -5.17 21.44 5.80
C LYS A 530 -6.47 21.93 6.43
N VAL A 531 -6.93 21.22 7.44
CA VAL A 531 -8.14 21.53 8.20
C VAL A 531 -7.91 22.73 9.12
N ASP A 532 -9.00 23.39 9.52
CA ASP A 532 -8.98 24.29 10.67
C ASP A 532 -8.88 23.46 11.94
N GLN A 533 -7.82 23.68 12.72
CA GLN A 533 -7.52 22.87 13.91
C GLN A 533 -8.66 22.91 14.93
N LYS A 534 -9.24 24.09 15.18
CA LYS A 534 -10.29 24.25 16.19
C LYS A 534 -11.56 23.51 15.78
N LYS A 535 -11.94 23.59 14.50
CA LYS A 535 -13.10 22.85 13.95
C LYS A 535 -12.87 21.35 14.01
N ALA A 536 -11.67 20.89 13.61
CA ALA A 536 -11.32 19.48 13.66
C ALA A 536 -11.32 18.93 15.11
N ASP A 537 -10.72 19.66 16.06
CA ASP A 537 -10.70 19.27 17.47
C ASP A 537 -12.12 19.17 18.04
N GLN A 538 -12.99 20.13 17.75
CA GLN A 538 -14.38 20.11 18.20
C GLN A 538 -15.16 18.93 17.60
N ALA A 539 -14.94 18.63 16.32
CA ALA A 539 -15.60 17.51 15.65
C ALA A 539 -15.09 16.14 16.15
N MET A 540 -13.79 16.04 16.46
CA MET A 540 -13.16 14.79 16.90
C MET A 540 -13.31 14.53 18.40
N ARG A 541 -13.54 15.56 19.22
CA ARG A 541 -13.66 15.45 20.69
C ARG A 541 -15.00 16.01 21.21
N PRO A 542 -16.17 15.53 20.75
CA PRO A 542 -17.45 16.16 21.06
C PRO A 542 -17.97 15.86 22.48
N SER A 543 -17.44 14.84 23.17
CA SER A 543 -17.84 14.56 24.57
C SER A 543 -17.03 15.37 25.56
N GLU A 544 -17.62 16.45 26.09
CA GLU A 544 -17.03 17.22 27.20
C GLU A 544 -16.78 16.35 28.44
N THR A 545 -17.63 15.34 28.68
CA THR A 545 -17.50 14.41 29.80
C THR A 545 -16.19 13.64 29.69
N LEU A 546 -15.93 13.03 28.54
CA LEU A 546 -14.68 12.33 28.28
C LEU A 546 -13.48 13.28 28.36
N ASN A 547 -13.59 14.46 27.74
CA ASN A 547 -12.50 15.45 27.75
C ASN A 547 -12.10 15.84 29.18
N LYS A 548 -13.07 16.07 30.08
CA LYS A 548 -12.79 16.41 31.50
C LYS A 548 -12.05 15.30 32.23
N ILE A 549 -12.38 14.03 31.97
CA ILE A 549 -11.69 12.88 32.58
C ILE A 549 -10.23 12.81 32.10
N ILE A 550 -9.99 12.95 30.79
CA ILE A 550 -8.63 12.96 30.23
C ILE A 550 -7.82 14.16 30.75
N THR A 551 -8.40 15.36 30.76
CA THR A 551 -7.73 16.55 31.34
C THR A 551 -7.38 16.35 32.82
N ALA A 552 -8.24 15.69 33.60
CA ALA A 552 -7.96 15.43 35.00
C ALA A 552 -6.79 14.44 35.19
N LEU A 553 -6.64 13.45 34.31
CA LEU A 553 -5.48 12.56 34.27
C LEU A 553 -4.20 13.33 33.91
N GLU A 554 -4.24 14.17 32.88
CA GLU A 554 -3.10 15.00 32.44
C GLU A 554 -2.62 16.00 33.50
N GLN A 555 -3.53 16.48 34.36
CA GLN A 555 -3.25 17.45 35.41
C GLN A 555 -3.02 16.82 36.79
N GLY A 556 -3.08 15.49 36.89
CA GLY A 556 -2.90 14.75 38.14
C GLY A 556 -1.51 14.97 38.77
N ALA A 557 -1.42 14.84 40.10
CA ALA A 557 -0.16 14.99 40.84
C ALA A 557 0.94 14.01 40.37
N ASP A 558 0.53 12.87 39.80
CA ASP A 558 1.39 11.81 39.28
C ASP A 558 1.48 11.81 37.72
N ALA A 559 0.97 12.85 37.04
CA ALA A 559 0.91 12.94 35.57
C ALA A 559 2.29 12.98 34.88
N ARG A 560 3.38 13.07 35.66
CA ARG A 560 4.74 12.94 35.16
C ARG A 560 5.22 11.52 35.41
N VAL A 561 4.84 10.60 34.52
CA VAL A 561 5.65 9.39 34.31
C VAL A 561 6.91 9.86 33.57
N GLN A 562 7.87 10.44 34.31
CA GLN A 562 9.23 10.67 33.82
C GLN A 562 9.99 9.35 33.74
#